data_AF-A0A7V6XJ70-F1
#
_entry.id   AF-A0A7V6XJ70-F1
#
_cell.length_a   1.000
_cell.length_b   1.000
_cell.length_c   1.000
_cell.angle_alpha   90.00
_cell.angle_beta   90.00
_cell.angle_gamma   90.00
#
_symmetry.space_group_name_H-M   'P 1'
#
loop_
_entity.id
_entity.type
_entity.pdbx_description
1 polymer ?
#
loop_
_entity_poly.entity_id
_entity_poly.type
_entity_poly.pdbx_seq_one_letter_code
_entity_poly.pdbx_strand_id
1 'polypeptide(L)' 'MSLKIGVIAGTPIDTQMGVDFLKKKGFEAEGVYTAENPEEQTILQILYPEMLTEKVIGIIANFEEKGIYRTIVSMADDK' A
#
# COMPACT_ATOMS: atom_id res chain seq x y z
N MET A 1 10.22 -12.68 -17.52
CA MET A 1 9.95 -11.42 -16.78
C MET A 1 9.38 -11.81 -15.44
N SER A 2 10.01 -11.41 -14.34
CA SER A 2 9.47 -11.58 -13.00
C SER A 2 8.25 -10.66 -12.85
N LEU A 3 7.18 -11.18 -12.25
CA LEU A 3 5.98 -10.40 -11.97
C LEU A 3 6.26 -9.51 -10.76
N LYS A 4 6.22 -8.19 -10.94
CA LYS A 4 6.36 -7.21 -9.86
C LYS A 4 4.98 -6.79 -9.35
N ILE A 5 4.81 -6.79 -8.03
CA ILE A 5 3.54 -6.53 -7.36
C ILE A 5 3.71 -5.31 -6.43
N GLY A 6 2.79 -4.35 -6.52
CA GLY A 6 2.69 -3.21 -5.63
C GLY A 6 1.99 -3.59 -4.33
N VAL A 7 2.46 -3.05 -3.20
CA VAL A 7 1.83 -3.20 -1.89
C VAL A 7 1.49 -1.82 -1.36
N ILE A 8 0.24 -1.62 -0.98
CA ILE A 8 -0.22 -0.40 -0.31
C ILE A 8 -0.79 -0.79 1.04
N ALA A 9 -0.28 -0.22 2.13
CA ALA A 9 -0.83 -0.42 3.45
C ALA A 9 -0.79 0.84 4.31
N GLY A 10 -1.42 0.78 5.49
CA GLY A 10 -1.56 1.93 6.39
C GLY A 10 -0.23 2.48 6.88
N THR A 11 0.64 1.61 7.40
CA THR A 11 1.89 2.00 8.06
C THR A 11 3.12 1.38 7.39
N PRO A 12 4.34 1.84 7.72
CA PRO A 12 5.57 1.24 7.21
C PRO A 12 5.70 -0.24 7.58
N ILE A 13 5.27 -0.62 8.79
CA ILE A 13 5.33 -2.01 9.28
C ILE A 13 4.38 -2.89 8.45
N ASP A 14 3.13 -2.47 8.25
CA ASP A 14 2.14 -3.23 7.47
C ASP A 14 2.56 -3.38 6.01
N THR A 15 3.12 -2.31 5.45
CA THR A 15 3.63 -2.31 4.08
C THR A 15 4.79 -3.29 3.94
N GLN A 16 5.74 -3.28 4.87
CA GLN A 16 6.88 -4.19 4.83
C GLN A 16 6.44 -5.65 5.02
N MET A 17 5.46 -5.92 5.89
CA MET A 17 4.90 -7.26 6.06
C MET A 17 4.35 -7.81 4.73
N GLY A 18 3.61 -7.00 3.97
CA GLY A 18 3.10 -7.40 2.66
C GLY A 18 4.21 -7.65 1.62
N VAL A 19 5.22 -6.78 1.59
CA VAL A 19 6.40 -6.92 0.71
C VAL A 19 7.15 -8.22 1.04
N ASP A 20 7.42 -8.48 2.31
CA ASP A 20 8.13 -9.68 2.76
C ASP A 20 7.35 -10.96 2.47
N PHE A 21 6.03 -10.93 2.62
CA PHE A 21 5.17 -12.05 2.27
C PHE A 21 5.29 -12.41 0.78
N LEU A 22 5.24 -11.42 -0.11
CA LEU A 22 5.35 -11.63 -1.56
C LEU A 22 6.76 -12.10 -1.96
N LYS A 23 7.81 -11.50 -1.39
CA LYS A 23 9.20 -11.91 -1.63
C LYS A 23 9.44 -13.35 -1.20
N LYS A 24 8.91 -13.77 -0.04
CA LYS A 24 8.98 -15.18 0.42
C LYS A 24 8.27 -16.16 -0.51
N LYS A 25 7.32 -15.69 -1.32
CA LYS A 25 6.62 -16.50 -2.34
C LYS A 25 7.29 -16.47 -3.72
N GLY A 26 8.42 -15.77 -3.85
CA GLY A 26 9.19 -15.70 -5.09
C GLY A 26 8.76 -14.59 -6.05
N PHE A 27 7.94 -13.63 -5.59
CA PHE A 27 7.58 -12.45 -6.38
C PHE A 27 8.51 -11.28 -6.10
N GLU A 28 8.63 -10.37 -7.07
CA GLU A 28 9.17 -9.03 -6.80
C GLU A 28 8.06 -8.15 -6.24
N ALA A 29 8.41 -7.32 -5.25
CA ALA A 29 7.42 -6.45 -4.61
C ALA A 29 8.00 -5.07 -4.27
N GLU A 30 7.17 -4.05 -4.43
CA GLU A 30 7.44 -2.66 -4.04
C GLU A 30 6.29 -2.14 -3.18
N GLY A 31 6.62 -1.58 -2.01
CA GLY A 31 5.63 -1.15 -1.03
C GLY A 31 5.60 0.37 -0.85
N VAL A 32 4.40 0.92 -0.66
CA VAL A 32 4.17 2.34 -0.31
C VAL A 32 3.14 2.40 0.81
N TYR A 33 3.46 3.11 1.89
CA TYR A 33 2.55 3.29 3.01
C TYR A 33 1.74 4.60 2.90
N THR A 34 0.54 4.64 3.49
CA THR A 34 -0.32 5.82 3.47
C THR A 34 -0.15 6.75 4.68
N ALA A 35 0.51 6.32 5.73
CA ALA A 35 0.85 7.15 6.91
C ALA A 35 2.16 6.67 7.54
N GLU A 36 2.85 7.54 8.29
CA GLU A 36 4.13 7.20 8.92
C GLU A 36 3.93 6.33 10.17
N ASN A 37 2.75 6.39 10.78
CA ASN A 37 2.45 5.67 12.03
C ASN A 37 0.94 5.33 12.14
N PRO A 38 0.55 4.44 13.08
CA PRO A 38 -0.85 4.05 13.26
C PRO A 38 -1.79 5.20 13.59
N GLU A 39 -1.36 6.18 14.40
CA GLU A 39 -2.19 7.33 14.80
C GLU A 39 -2.57 8.19 13.58
N GLU A 40 -1.60 8.52 12.73
CA GLU A 40 -1.83 9.22 11.47
C GLU A 40 -2.73 8.41 10.53
N GLN A 41 -2.55 7.10 10.45
CA GLN A 41 -3.40 6.25 9.63
C GLN A 41 -4.85 6.27 10.13
N THR A 42 -5.07 6.14 11.44
CA THR A 42 -6.40 6.21 12.05
C THR A 42 -7.06 7.56 11.78
N ILE A 43 -6.33 8.67 11.95
CA ILE A 43 -6.82 10.02 11.63
C ILE A 43 -7.20 10.13 10.15
N LEU A 44 -6.30 9.72 9.25
CA LEU A 44 -6.50 9.77 7.81
C LEU A 44 -7.72 8.93 7.37
N GLN A 45 -7.89 7.76 7.95
CA GLN A 45 -8.95 6.82 7.57
C GLN A 45 -10.33 7.21 8.14
N ILE A 46 -10.40 7.75 9.36
CA ILE A 46 -11.66 8.13 9.99
C ILE A 46 -12.11 9.53 9.56
N LEU A 47 -11.20 10.51 9.58
CA LEU A 47 -11.56 11.92 9.36
C LEU A 47 -11.44 12.35 7.89
N TYR A 48 -10.59 11.68 7.11
CA TYR A 48 -10.25 12.10 5.74
C TYR A 48 -10.30 10.96 4.71
N PRO A 49 -11.41 10.17 4.64
CA PRO A 49 -11.49 9.00 3.76
C PRO A 49 -11.37 9.34 2.26
N GLU A 50 -11.82 10.52 1.84
CA GLU A 50 -11.66 10.98 0.46
C GLU A 50 -10.18 11.26 0.13
N MET A 51 -9.46 11.93 1.04
CA MET A 51 -8.01 12.15 0.87
C MET A 51 -7.23 10.84 0.86
N LEU A 52 -7.62 9.87 1.70
CA LEU A 52 -7.02 8.53 1.67
C LEU A 52 -7.24 7.87 0.31
N THR A 53 -8.44 7.97 -0.24
CA THR A 53 -8.78 7.42 -1.55
C THR A 53 -7.94 8.06 -2.66
N GLU A 54 -7.84 9.39 -2.70
CA GLU A 54 -7.00 10.11 -3.65
C GLU A 54 -5.52 9.71 -3.53
N LYS A 55 -5.03 9.57 -2.30
CA LYS A 55 -3.66 9.12 -2.04
C LYS A 55 -3.42 7.72 -2.60
N VAL A 56 -4.33 6.78 -2.38
CA VAL A 56 -4.22 5.41 -2.93
C VAL A 56 -4.25 5.43 -4.46
N ILE A 57 -5.13 6.21 -5.08
CA ILE A 57 -5.20 6.36 -6.54
C ILE A 57 -3.86 6.89 -7.07
N GLY A 58 -3.28 7.91 -6.44
CA GLY A 58 -1.98 8.46 -6.82
C GLY A 58 -0.84 7.45 -6.70
N ILE A 59 -0.85 6.60 -5.66
CA ILE A 59 0.13 5.52 -5.50
C ILE A 59 -0.02 4.47 -6.60
N ILE A 60 -1.25 4.09 -6.96
CA ILE A 60 -1.51 3.15 -8.06
C ILE A 60 -0.99 3.73 -9.38
N ALA A 61 -1.25 5.00 -9.67
CA ALA A 61 -0.73 5.66 -10.88
C ALA A 61 0.81 5.63 -10.94
N ASN A 62 1.49 5.92 -9.83
CA ASN A 62 2.95 5.84 -9.72
C ASN A 62 3.46 4.40 -9.92
N PHE A 63 2.73 3.38 -9.44
CA PHE A 63 3.06 1.98 -9.74
C PHE A 63 2.93 1.66 -11.22
N GLU A 64 1.87 2.13 -11.88
CA GLU A 64 1.68 1.91 -13.33
C GLU A 64 2.77 2.60 -14.17
N GLU A 65 3.22 3.80 -13.79
CA GLU A 65 4.37 4.48 -14.40
C GLU A 65 5.67 3.66 -14.27
N LYS A 66 5.79 2.86 -13.21
CA LYS A 66 6.91 1.94 -12.98
C LYS A 66 6.72 0.54 -13.60
N GLY A 67 5.63 0.33 -14.34
CA GLY A 67 5.29 -0.96 -14.96
C GLY A 67 4.73 -2.01 -13.98
N ILE A 68 4.23 -1.59 -12.82
CA ILE A 68 3.63 -2.44 -11.79
C ILE A 68 2.11 -2.36 -11.92
N TYR A 69 1.50 -3.35 -12.60
CA TYR A 69 0.06 -3.38 -12.90
C TYR A 69 -0.75 -4.31 -11.98
N ARG A 70 -0.13 -4.85 -10.94
CA ARG A 70 -0.79 -5.67 -9.93
C ARG A 70 -0.49 -5.09 -8.57
N THR A 71 -1.53 -4.66 -7.88
CA THR A 71 -1.40 -3.99 -6.58
C THR A 71 -2.31 -4.67 -5.56
N ILE A 72 -1.76 -4.93 -4.37
CA ILE A 72 -2.52 -5.36 -3.20
C ILE A 72 -2.67 -4.15 -2.29
N VAL A 73 -3.89 -3.86 -1.89
CA VAL A 73 -4.20 -2.80 -0.93
C VAL A 73 -4.70 -3.46 0.34
N SER A 74 -4.10 -3.11 1.48
CA SER A 74 -4.50 -3.58 2.80
C SER A 74 -4.76 -2.40 3.71
N MET A 75 -6.03 -2.14 3.98
CA MET A 75 -6.49 -1.15 4.94
C MET A 75 -7.44 -1.87 5.89
N ALA A 76 -7.13 -1.87 7.17
CA ALA A 76 -8.00 -2.46 8.18
C ALA A 76 -9.20 -1.54 8.39
N ASP A 77 -10.41 -2.01 8.15
CA ASP A 77 -11.62 -1.31 8.57
C ASP A 77 -11.81 -1.54 10.07
N ASP A 78 -11.47 -0.53 10.89
CA ASP A 78 -11.89 -0.46 12.29
C ASP A 78 -13.37 -0.04 12.32
N LYS A 79 -14.28 -0.96 11.99
CA LYS A 79 -15.73 -0.82 12.21
C LYS A 79 -16.20 -1.65 13.38
#